data_AF-F4S454-F1
#
_entry.id   AF-F4S454-F1
#
_cell.length_a   1.000
_cell.length_b   1.000
_cell.length_c   1.000
_cell.angle_alpha   90.00
_cell.angle_beta   90.00
_cell.angle_gamma   90.00
#
_symmetry.space_group_name_H-M   'P 1'
#
loop_
_entity.id
_entity.type
_entity.pdbx_description
1 polymer ?
#
loop_
_entity_poly.entity_id
_entity_poly.type
_entity_poly.pdbx_seq_one_letter_code
_entity_poly.pdbx_strand_id
1 'polypeptide(L)'
;MSWRLLGIGPGTKAELCPFPPSPWYRHGWISSNSCDWHKAPPGLKVFHRINKILQSGIQEWTNILKEVFMMESQFKEHRFWQFIGDLLPYMPTPAVQVTLMQMETEKRKFGLFGDELGFFQRQNLEDMIVKGKHVMKEHIEQLQQDKVTESDRIINTFTDHEQEKLGRFKINLAKQWSPLETIELWQHWVLYLSTYSNVNNHVKGMRETQVILEGWVKAETRNIFKMASHQLGDPFEDLVTKRILSLKENLINDINSSNNSDTYEFVELQSTLRTGLILTDSFRFTPVSYRTVMSFWVQHLRFYLGIKHSIDPGLHHHPLERLILLNSKHLENMIHQFQKSPTLQNSQNDLLTRFLEFFLDQPQGIRLGKFALHGLERIKILKGLQN
;
A
#
# COMPACT_ATOMS: atom_id res chain seq x y z
N MET A 1 15.73 -31.74 36.98
CA MET A 1 16.36 -33.01 36.55
C MET A 1 17.82 -32.73 36.22
N SER A 2 18.72 -33.44 36.87
CA SER A 2 20.18 -33.28 36.85
C SER A 2 20.81 -34.28 35.90
N TRP A 3 21.87 -33.89 35.17
CA TRP A 3 22.97 -34.80 34.80
C TRP A 3 24.31 -34.08 34.89
N ARG A 4 25.27 -34.78 35.52
CA ARG A 4 26.66 -34.40 35.83
C ARG A 4 27.62 -34.79 34.69
N LEU A 5 28.62 -33.94 34.50
CA LEU A 5 30.08 -34.17 34.31
C LEU A 5 30.59 -35.51 33.72
N LEU A 6 31.28 -35.39 32.58
CA LEU A 6 32.58 -35.99 32.27
C LEU A 6 33.49 -34.79 31.92
N GLY A 7 34.65 -34.49 32.49
CA GLY A 7 35.69 -35.38 33.00
C GLY A 7 36.89 -35.38 32.04
N ILE A 8 37.54 -34.24 31.77
CA ILE A 8 38.87 -34.17 31.14
C ILE A 8 39.70 -33.08 31.84
N GLY A 9 40.85 -33.48 32.40
CA GLY A 9 41.80 -32.63 33.12
C GLY A 9 42.66 -31.73 32.21
N PRO A 10 43.56 -30.93 32.80
CA PRO A 10 44.18 -29.79 32.13
C PRO A 10 45.40 -30.22 31.31
N GLY A 11 45.46 -29.78 30.05
CA GLY A 11 46.66 -29.88 29.22
C GLY A 11 46.45 -30.56 27.88
N THR A 12 45.65 -29.97 27.00
CA THR A 12 45.77 -30.17 25.54
C THR A 12 44.95 -29.08 24.83
N LYS A 13 45.60 -28.28 23.99
CA LYS A 13 44.91 -27.38 23.05
C LYS A 13 44.15 -28.27 22.04
N ALA A 14 42.82 -28.26 22.13
CA ALA A 14 41.96 -28.84 21.11
C ALA A 14 41.31 -27.68 20.32
N GLU A 15 41.96 -27.30 19.22
CA GLU A 15 41.28 -26.68 18.08
C GLU A 15 40.42 -27.77 17.42
N LEU A 16 39.15 -27.85 17.80
CA LEU A 16 38.16 -28.67 17.08
C LEU A 16 36.82 -27.94 17.07
N CYS A 17 36.52 -27.29 15.94
CA CYS A 17 35.16 -26.96 15.53
C CYS A 17 34.42 -28.25 15.17
N PRO A 18 33.26 -28.58 15.78
CA PRO A 18 32.35 -29.54 15.19
C PRO A 18 31.23 -28.75 14.48
N PHE A 19 31.25 -28.71 13.15
CA PHE A 19 30.04 -28.45 12.38
C PHE A 19 29.60 -29.74 11.70
N PRO A 20 28.30 -30.08 11.72
CA PRO A 20 27.76 -31.11 10.85
C PRO A 20 27.76 -30.59 9.39
N PRO A 21 27.91 -31.47 8.40
CA PRO A 21 27.98 -31.08 7.00
C PRO A 21 26.61 -30.58 6.51
N SER A 22 26.54 -29.30 6.18
CA SER A 22 25.46 -28.72 5.40
C SER A 22 25.49 -29.30 3.96
N PRO A 23 24.35 -29.50 3.27
CA PRO A 23 24.30 -30.11 1.94
C PRO A 23 25.08 -29.36 0.85
N TRP A 24 25.49 -28.12 1.12
CA TRP A 24 26.15 -27.22 0.18
C TRP A 24 27.66 -27.45 0.02
N TYR A 25 28.27 -28.35 0.81
CA TYR A 25 29.71 -28.65 0.72
C TYR A 25 30.13 -29.53 -0.48
N ARG A 26 29.20 -29.95 -1.35
CA ARG A 26 29.50 -30.91 -2.44
C ARG A 26 30.20 -30.34 -3.68
N HIS A 27 30.53 -29.05 -3.72
CA HIS A 27 31.28 -28.46 -4.83
C HIS A 27 32.60 -27.83 -4.36
N GLY A 28 33.49 -28.66 -3.81
CA GLY A 28 34.92 -28.72 -4.16
C GLY A 28 35.79 -27.46 -4.27
N TRP A 29 35.48 -26.33 -3.63
CA TRP A 29 36.29 -25.10 -3.77
C TRP A 29 36.60 -24.40 -2.45
N ILE A 30 37.18 -25.08 -1.45
CA ILE A 30 37.88 -24.38 -0.36
C ILE A 30 39.12 -25.20 0.05
N SER A 31 40.30 -24.67 -0.28
CA SER A 31 41.56 -25.05 0.37
C SER A 31 41.73 -24.19 1.62
N SER A 32 42.00 -24.83 2.76
CA SER A 32 42.35 -24.16 4.00
C SER A 32 43.75 -23.56 3.89
N ASN A 33 43.83 -22.25 3.71
CA ASN A 33 44.74 -21.35 4.42
C ASN A 33 44.81 -19.99 3.70
N SER A 34 44.72 -18.91 4.49
CA SER A 34 44.67 -17.50 4.07
C SER A 34 43.31 -17.08 3.49
N CYS A 35 42.41 -16.63 4.36
CA CYS A 35 41.18 -15.99 3.94
C CYS A 35 41.36 -14.46 3.98
N ASP A 36 41.94 -13.93 2.92
CA ASP A 36 41.90 -12.51 2.62
C ASP A 36 40.52 -12.20 2.02
N TRP A 37 39.49 -12.11 2.87
CA TRP A 37 38.06 -12.06 2.49
C TRP A 37 37.68 -10.86 1.62
N HIS A 38 38.52 -9.84 1.58
CA HIS A 38 38.37 -8.72 0.64
C HIS A 38 38.39 -9.20 -0.81
N LYS A 39 38.99 -10.37 -1.10
CA LYS A 39 39.10 -10.99 -2.44
C LYS A 39 38.09 -12.10 -2.74
N ALA A 40 37.17 -12.43 -1.82
CA ALA A 40 36.18 -13.48 -2.08
C ALA A 40 35.25 -13.11 -3.25
N PRO A 41 34.89 -14.07 -4.14
CA PRO A 41 33.88 -13.88 -5.17
C PRO A 41 32.59 -13.29 -4.58
N PRO A 42 31.89 -12.39 -5.28
CA PRO A 42 30.80 -11.64 -4.64
C PRO A 42 29.62 -12.52 -4.20
N GLY A 43 29.40 -13.69 -4.82
CA GLY A 43 28.43 -14.69 -4.35
C GLY A 43 28.74 -15.28 -2.97
N LEU A 44 30.02 -15.60 -2.68
CA LEU A 44 30.44 -16.11 -1.37
C LEU A 44 30.26 -15.06 -0.26
N LYS A 45 30.41 -13.77 -0.59
CA LYS A 45 30.17 -12.66 0.34
C LYS A 45 28.69 -12.54 0.74
N VAL A 46 27.76 -12.77 -0.21
CA VAL A 46 26.31 -12.77 0.07
C VAL A 46 25.95 -13.90 1.04
N PHE A 47 26.39 -15.14 0.78
CA PHE A 47 26.10 -16.28 1.67
C PHE A 47 26.71 -16.12 3.06
N HIS A 48 27.92 -15.57 3.16
CA HIS A 48 28.54 -15.29 4.45
C HIS A 48 27.72 -14.26 5.26
N ARG A 49 27.24 -13.19 4.62
CA ARG A 49 26.39 -12.19 5.29
C ARG A 49 25.02 -12.74 5.67
N ILE A 50 24.44 -13.61 4.87
CA ILE A 50 23.21 -14.35 5.24
C ILE A 50 23.46 -15.21 6.47
N ASN A 51 24.57 -15.95 6.52
CA ASN A 51 24.93 -16.73 7.69
C ASN A 51 25.12 -15.83 8.92
N LYS A 52 25.65 -14.62 8.74
CA LYS A 52 25.74 -13.62 9.80
C LYS A 52 24.36 -13.22 10.32
N ILE A 53 23.34 -13.05 9.47
CA ILE A 53 21.95 -12.77 9.91
C ILE A 53 21.49 -13.86 10.88
N LEU A 54 21.66 -15.13 10.50
CA LEU A 54 21.23 -16.29 11.29
C LEU A 54 21.97 -16.43 12.63
N GLN A 55 23.17 -15.85 12.75
CA GLN A 55 24.00 -15.89 13.96
C GLN A 55 23.91 -14.61 14.79
N SER A 56 23.32 -13.54 14.25
CA SER A 56 23.19 -12.23 14.89
C SER A 56 21.88 -12.08 15.67
N GLY A 57 21.88 -11.17 16.64
CA GLY A 57 20.64 -10.75 17.30
C GLY A 57 19.70 -10.05 16.32
N ILE A 58 18.38 -10.17 16.56
CA ILE A 58 17.33 -9.63 15.68
C ILE A 58 17.50 -8.14 15.37
N GLN A 59 18.05 -7.36 16.30
CA GLN A 59 18.31 -5.92 16.15
C GLN A 59 19.35 -5.59 15.08
N GLU A 60 20.25 -6.51 14.73
CA GLU A 60 21.27 -6.28 13.71
C GLU A 60 20.77 -6.57 12.30
N TRP A 61 19.64 -7.28 12.16
CA TRP A 61 19.18 -7.83 10.89
C TRP A 61 18.96 -6.75 9.84
N THR A 62 18.38 -5.61 10.20
CA THR A 62 18.15 -4.50 9.27
C THR A 62 19.46 -4.02 8.63
N ASN A 63 20.52 -3.83 9.42
CA ASN A 63 21.79 -3.34 8.90
C ASN A 63 22.46 -4.38 8.01
N ILE A 64 22.45 -5.65 8.40
CA ILE A 64 23.03 -6.73 7.59
C ILE A 64 22.25 -6.87 6.27
N LEU A 65 20.92 -6.81 6.29
CA LEU A 65 20.09 -6.87 5.09
C LEU A 65 20.34 -5.68 4.15
N LYS A 66 20.48 -4.46 4.68
CA LYS A 66 20.88 -3.29 3.89
C LYS A 66 22.18 -3.56 3.14
N GLU A 67 23.20 -4.11 3.82
CA GLU A 67 24.48 -4.46 3.19
C GLU A 67 24.31 -5.54 2.10
N VAL A 68 23.62 -6.65 2.41
CA VAL A 68 23.35 -7.73 1.45
C VAL A 68 22.64 -7.20 0.20
N PHE A 69 21.65 -6.33 0.38
CA PHE A 69 20.88 -5.77 -0.71
C PHE A 69 21.65 -4.71 -1.53
N MET A 70 22.71 -4.12 -0.99
CA MET A 70 23.64 -3.26 -1.74
C MET A 70 24.61 -4.04 -2.64
N MET A 71 24.83 -5.34 -2.37
CA MET A 71 25.69 -6.20 -3.20
C MET A 71 25.06 -6.47 -4.59
N GLU A 72 25.89 -6.83 -5.57
CA GLU A 72 25.45 -7.07 -6.96
C GLU A 72 24.33 -8.11 -7.07
N SER A 73 23.37 -7.84 -7.96
CA SER A 73 22.12 -8.61 -8.11
C SER A 73 22.32 -10.00 -8.74
N GLN A 74 23.40 -10.21 -9.51
CA GLN A 74 23.68 -11.49 -10.19
C GLN A 74 23.82 -12.71 -9.26
N PHE A 75 23.94 -12.50 -7.95
CA PHE A 75 24.01 -13.56 -6.93
C PHE A 75 22.71 -13.72 -6.13
N LYS A 76 21.68 -12.92 -6.41
CA LYS A 76 20.37 -12.93 -5.74
C LYS A 76 19.36 -13.69 -6.61
N GLU A 77 19.65 -14.97 -6.80
CA GLU A 77 18.82 -15.89 -7.59
C GLU A 77 17.54 -16.28 -6.84
N HIS A 78 16.69 -17.09 -7.47
CA HIS A 78 15.44 -17.60 -6.90
C HIS A 78 15.58 -18.12 -5.46
N ARG A 79 16.59 -18.96 -5.19
CA ARG A 79 16.83 -19.54 -3.85
C ARG A 79 17.14 -18.48 -2.79
N PHE A 80 17.80 -17.39 -3.17
CA PHE A 80 18.05 -16.27 -2.26
C PHE A 80 16.73 -15.63 -1.83
N TRP A 81 15.83 -15.34 -2.77
CA TRP A 81 14.54 -14.72 -2.45
C TRP A 81 13.60 -15.63 -1.67
N GLN A 82 13.62 -16.94 -1.96
CA GLN A 82 12.90 -17.92 -1.14
C GLN A 82 13.38 -17.91 0.31
N PHE A 83 14.71 -17.98 0.51
CA PHE A 83 15.29 -17.94 1.84
C PHE A 83 14.93 -16.64 2.58
N ILE A 84 15.06 -15.48 1.93
CA ILE A 84 14.63 -14.20 2.52
C ILE A 84 13.13 -14.22 2.85
N GLY A 85 12.32 -14.81 1.98
CA GLY A 85 10.90 -15.01 2.19
C GLY A 85 10.56 -15.87 3.41
N ASP A 86 11.35 -16.90 3.69
CA ASP A 86 11.21 -17.76 4.86
C ASP A 86 11.60 -17.04 6.15
N LEU A 87 12.51 -16.07 6.08
CA LEU A 87 12.90 -15.23 7.21
C LEU A 87 11.86 -14.15 7.57
N LEU A 88 11.02 -13.72 6.62
CA LEU A 88 10.08 -12.60 6.81
C LEU A 88 9.29 -12.64 8.13
N PRO A 89 8.70 -13.77 8.57
CA PRO A 89 7.93 -13.82 9.82
C PRO A 89 8.75 -13.51 11.08
N TYR A 90 10.07 -13.67 11.02
CA TYR A 90 10.98 -13.45 12.16
C TYR A 90 11.66 -12.08 12.11
N MET A 91 11.59 -11.39 10.98
CA MET A 91 12.26 -10.10 10.80
C MET A 91 11.60 -9.02 11.66
N PRO A 92 12.39 -8.09 12.25
CA PRO A 92 11.83 -6.91 12.89
C PRO A 92 11.21 -5.97 11.84
N THR A 93 10.26 -5.13 12.24
CA THR A 93 9.54 -4.19 11.35
C THR A 93 10.45 -3.43 10.36
N PRO A 94 11.57 -2.77 10.78
CA PRO A 94 12.47 -2.09 9.84
C PRO A 94 13.14 -3.03 8.84
N ALA A 95 13.46 -4.28 9.22
CA ALA A 95 14.01 -5.28 8.30
C ALA A 95 12.98 -5.73 7.26
N VAL A 96 11.72 -5.87 7.66
CA VAL A 96 10.62 -6.17 6.72
C VAL A 96 10.46 -5.02 5.70
N GLN A 97 10.48 -3.76 6.13
CA GLN A 97 10.40 -2.60 5.22
C GLN A 97 11.58 -2.59 4.22
N VAL A 98 12.82 -2.76 4.70
CA VAL A 98 14.01 -2.82 3.84
C VAL A 98 13.89 -3.93 2.80
N THR A 99 13.40 -5.09 3.22
CA THR A 99 13.19 -6.26 2.35
C THR A 99 12.13 -6.00 1.29
N LEU A 100 10.97 -5.44 1.67
CA LEU A 100 9.91 -5.07 0.73
C LEU A 100 10.39 -4.05 -0.31
N MET A 101 11.10 -3.01 0.12
CA MET A 101 11.68 -2.00 -0.76
C MET A 101 12.66 -2.61 -1.78
N GLN A 102 13.49 -3.55 -1.33
CA GLN A 102 14.42 -4.24 -2.23
C GLN A 102 13.69 -5.17 -3.20
N MET A 103 12.73 -5.97 -2.73
CA MET A 103 11.98 -6.90 -3.58
C MET A 103 11.22 -6.16 -4.69
N GLU A 104 10.55 -5.03 -4.38
CA GLU A 104 9.87 -4.19 -5.38
C GLU A 104 10.86 -3.54 -6.36
N THR A 105 12.10 -3.30 -5.95
CA THR A 105 13.16 -2.81 -6.83
C THR A 105 13.66 -3.89 -7.78
N GLU A 106 13.87 -5.11 -7.30
CA GLU A 106 14.35 -6.23 -8.14
C GLU A 106 13.25 -6.76 -9.06
N LYS A 107 11.99 -6.83 -8.59
CA LYS A 107 10.82 -7.19 -9.41
C LYS A 107 10.75 -6.38 -10.70
N ARG A 108 11.07 -5.08 -10.63
CA ARG A 108 11.11 -4.20 -11.80
C ARG A 108 12.23 -4.52 -12.76
N LYS A 109 13.41 -4.88 -12.26
CA LYS A 109 14.54 -5.27 -13.11
C LYS A 109 14.18 -6.49 -13.94
N PHE A 110 13.60 -7.52 -13.31
CA PHE A 110 13.18 -8.74 -14.01
C PHE A 110 12.03 -8.51 -15.00
N GLY A 111 11.18 -7.52 -14.77
CA GLY A 111 10.15 -7.11 -15.72
C GLY A 111 10.68 -6.57 -17.05
N LEU A 112 11.95 -6.14 -17.12
CA LEU A 112 12.56 -5.58 -18.32
C LEU A 112 13.24 -6.63 -19.21
N PHE A 113 13.58 -7.80 -18.67
CA PHE A 113 14.40 -8.80 -19.40
C PHE A 113 13.60 -9.71 -20.34
N GLY A 114 12.27 -9.75 -20.21
CA GLY A 114 11.36 -10.37 -21.19
C GLY A 114 11.54 -11.87 -21.46
N ASP A 115 12.47 -12.53 -20.77
CA ASP A 115 12.77 -13.95 -20.90
C ASP A 115 12.00 -14.81 -19.88
N GLU A 116 11.91 -16.12 -20.14
CA GLU A 116 11.17 -17.06 -19.28
C GLU A 116 11.72 -17.08 -17.84
N LEU A 117 13.04 -16.94 -17.69
CA LEU A 117 13.70 -16.91 -16.39
C LEU A 117 13.33 -15.64 -15.59
N GLY A 118 13.33 -14.47 -16.24
CA GLY A 118 12.91 -13.21 -15.64
C GLY A 118 11.43 -13.24 -15.25
N PHE A 119 10.58 -13.85 -16.06
CA PHE A 119 9.17 -14.06 -15.72
C PHE A 119 9.00 -14.94 -14.47
N PHE A 120 9.70 -16.08 -14.41
CA PHE A 120 9.67 -16.95 -13.23
C PHE A 120 10.19 -16.25 -11.97
N GLN A 121 11.31 -15.53 -12.06
CA GLN A 121 11.86 -14.78 -10.93
C GLN A 121 10.92 -13.67 -10.46
N ARG A 122 10.22 -13.00 -11.39
CA ARG A 122 9.20 -12.00 -11.06
C ARG A 122 8.03 -12.61 -10.29
N GLN A 123 7.48 -13.75 -10.73
CA GLN A 123 6.38 -14.42 -10.02
C GLN A 123 6.77 -14.80 -8.59
N ASN A 124 7.96 -15.38 -8.42
CA ASN A 124 8.45 -15.72 -7.08
C ASN A 124 8.61 -14.49 -6.18
N LEU A 125 9.10 -13.38 -6.72
CA LEU A 125 9.17 -12.12 -5.98
C LEU A 125 7.78 -11.59 -5.63
N GLU A 126 6.80 -11.71 -6.52
CA GLU A 126 5.41 -11.33 -6.25
C GLU A 126 4.85 -12.08 -5.05
N ASP A 127 5.05 -13.39 -4.98
CA ASP A 127 4.61 -14.21 -3.84
C ASP A 127 5.29 -13.77 -2.53
N MET A 128 6.61 -13.52 -2.57
CA MET A 128 7.36 -13.07 -1.39
C MET A 128 6.97 -11.66 -0.95
N ILE A 129 6.65 -10.76 -1.89
CA ILE A 129 6.13 -9.42 -1.59
C ILE A 129 4.77 -9.53 -0.90
N VAL A 130 3.87 -10.40 -1.37
CA VAL A 130 2.56 -10.63 -0.73
C VAL A 130 2.74 -11.13 0.69
N LYS A 131 3.64 -12.12 0.91
CA LYS A 131 3.99 -12.60 2.25
C LYS A 131 4.54 -11.48 3.14
N GLY A 132 5.45 -10.67 2.62
CA GLY A 132 6.05 -9.55 3.36
C GLY A 132 5.04 -8.46 3.71
N LYS A 133 4.08 -8.16 2.81
CA LYS A 133 2.98 -7.24 3.09
C LYS A 133 2.06 -7.76 4.19
N HIS A 134 1.81 -9.07 4.24
CA HIS A 134 1.04 -9.67 5.32
C HIS A 134 1.73 -9.51 6.69
N VAL A 135 3.04 -9.80 6.76
CA VAL A 135 3.84 -9.59 7.98
C VAL A 135 3.90 -8.11 8.38
N MET A 136 4.13 -7.21 7.43
CA MET A 136 4.15 -5.77 7.71
C MET A 136 2.79 -5.27 8.22
N LYS A 137 1.69 -5.77 7.65
CA LYS A 137 0.34 -5.45 8.11
C LYS A 137 0.12 -5.91 9.55
N GLU A 138 0.54 -7.13 9.89
CA GLU A 138 0.50 -7.65 11.27
C GLU A 138 1.27 -6.72 12.24
N HIS A 139 2.47 -6.28 11.83
CA HIS A 139 3.28 -5.37 12.66
C HIS A 139 2.60 -4.01 12.85
N ILE A 140 2.03 -3.43 11.80
CA ILE A 140 1.28 -2.17 11.88
C ILE A 140 0.07 -2.32 12.81
N GLU A 141 -0.68 -3.41 12.71
CA GLU A 141 -1.83 -3.68 13.57
C GLU A 141 -1.41 -3.82 15.05
N GLN A 142 -0.25 -4.42 15.33
CA GLN A 142 0.29 -4.52 16.69
C GLN A 142 0.79 -3.17 17.22
N LEU A 143 1.43 -2.34 16.38
CA LEU A 143 1.87 -0.98 16.75
C LEU A 143 0.69 -0.05 17.08
N GLN A 144 -0.48 -0.30 16.49
CA GLN A 144 -1.70 0.48 16.72
C GLN A 144 -2.46 0.05 17.99
N GLN A 145 -2.11 -1.08 18.60
CA GLN A 145 -2.72 -1.53 19.85
C GLN A 145 -1.97 -0.87 21.04
N ASP A 146 -2.71 -0.21 21.94
CA ASP A 146 -2.17 0.44 23.16
C ASP A 146 -1.43 -0.53 24.11
N LYS A 147 -1.49 -1.83 23.83
CA LYS A 147 -0.66 -2.85 24.46
C LYS A 147 0.56 -3.06 23.57
N VAL A 148 1.61 -2.29 23.82
CA VAL A 148 2.96 -2.62 23.34
C VAL A 148 3.30 -3.99 23.93
N THR A 149 3.03 -5.06 23.18
CA THR A 149 3.68 -6.34 23.45
C THR A 149 5.16 -6.09 23.24
N GLU A 150 5.96 -6.21 24.32
CA GLU A 150 7.42 -6.19 24.31
C GLU A 150 7.95 -7.32 23.42
N SER A 151 7.82 -7.14 22.11
CA SER A 151 8.35 -8.03 21.11
C SER A 151 9.50 -7.28 20.45
N ASP A 152 10.70 -7.83 20.56
CA ASP A 152 11.90 -7.31 19.89
C ASP A 152 11.74 -7.20 18.36
N ARG A 153 10.70 -7.83 17.81
CA ARG A 153 10.32 -7.78 16.40
C ARG A 153 9.50 -6.53 16.04
N ILE A 154 8.70 -6.00 16.96
CA ILE A 154 7.73 -4.92 16.68
C ILE A 154 8.35 -3.60 17.09
N ILE A 155 8.99 -2.95 16.12
CA ILE A 155 9.73 -1.70 16.32
C ILE A 155 9.04 -0.61 15.52
N ASN A 156 8.74 0.53 16.15
CA ASN A 156 8.12 1.65 15.45
C ASN A 156 9.11 2.32 14.49
N THR A 157 9.18 1.81 13.26
CA THR A 157 10.03 2.37 12.19
C THR A 157 9.44 3.61 11.51
N PHE A 158 8.19 3.99 11.85
CA PHE A 158 7.43 5.04 11.18
C PHE A 158 7.59 6.40 11.87
N THR A 159 8.80 6.71 12.36
CA THR A 159 9.16 8.04 12.86
C THR A 159 10.19 8.66 11.95
N ASP A 160 10.31 10.00 11.94
CA ASP A 160 11.33 10.70 11.12
C ASP A 160 12.72 10.14 11.36
N HIS A 161 13.09 9.97 12.64
CA HIS A 161 14.40 9.45 13.03
C HIS A 161 14.65 8.03 12.50
N GLU A 162 13.67 7.14 12.63
CA GLU A 162 13.83 5.75 12.16
C GLU A 162 13.82 5.65 10.63
N GLN A 163 13.00 6.45 9.93
CA GLN A 163 13.03 6.48 8.46
C GLN A 163 14.37 6.99 7.92
N GLU A 164 14.98 7.99 8.55
CA GLU A 164 16.32 8.45 8.14
C GLU A 164 17.39 7.37 8.31
N LYS A 165 17.33 6.55 9.38
CA LYS A 165 18.25 5.41 9.57
C LYS A 165 18.16 4.37 8.44
N LEU A 166 17.02 4.26 7.76
CA LEU A 166 16.86 3.34 6.63
C LEU A 166 17.61 3.79 5.37
N GLY A 167 18.00 5.07 5.26
CA GLY A 167 18.75 5.61 4.13
C GLY A 167 17.99 5.43 2.81
N ARG A 168 18.60 4.77 1.82
CA ARG A 168 17.97 4.55 0.50
C ARG A 168 16.68 3.69 0.53
N PHE A 169 16.43 3.00 1.64
CA PHE A 169 15.25 2.14 1.83
C PHE A 169 14.11 2.85 2.57
N LYS A 170 14.24 4.16 2.82
CA LYS A 170 13.19 4.97 3.44
C LYS A 170 12.05 5.28 2.46
N ILE A 171 10.87 5.54 3.00
CA ILE A 171 9.72 6.01 2.22
C ILE A 171 9.77 7.53 2.16
N ASN A 172 10.03 8.07 0.98
CA ASN A 172 10.11 9.51 0.77
C ASN A 172 8.72 10.08 0.46
N LEU A 173 8.15 10.83 1.41
CA LEU A 173 6.93 11.60 1.20
C LEU A 173 7.22 12.83 0.32
N ALA A 174 6.30 13.15 -0.59
CA ALA A 174 6.44 14.26 -1.51
C ALA A 174 6.01 15.59 -0.91
N LYS A 175 5.02 15.59 0.00
CA LYS A 175 4.58 16.78 0.75
C LYS A 175 5.05 16.73 2.20
N GLN A 176 4.98 17.89 2.85
CA GLN A 176 5.13 18.00 4.29
C GLN A 176 3.78 17.76 4.97
N TRP A 177 3.76 16.85 5.93
CA TRP A 177 2.57 16.41 6.63
C TRP A 177 2.73 16.64 8.14
N SER A 178 1.61 16.69 8.85
CA SER A 178 1.66 16.68 10.32
C SER A 178 2.23 15.33 10.81
N PRO A 179 2.84 15.25 12.00
CA PRO A 179 3.46 14.01 12.49
C PRO A 179 2.54 12.79 12.44
N LEU A 180 1.25 12.96 12.75
CA LEU A 180 0.26 11.88 12.70
C LEU A 180 -0.02 11.42 11.26
N GLU A 181 -0.20 12.37 10.33
CA GLU A 181 -0.43 12.06 8.92
C GLU A 181 0.82 11.45 8.27
N THR A 182 2.02 11.88 8.67
CA THR A 182 3.29 11.29 8.23
C THR A 182 3.36 9.80 8.62
N ILE A 183 3.02 9.46 9.87
CA ILE A 183 2.97 8.07 10.35
C ILE A 183 1.94 7.26 9.53
N GLU A 184 0.73 7.79 9.35
CA GLU A 184 -0.34 7.14 8.57
C GLU A 184 0.11 6.87 7.14
N LEU A 185 0.76 7.85 6.50
CA LEU A 185 1.25 7.72 5.13
C LEU A 185 2.36 6.68 5.01
N TRP A 186 3.31 6.61 5.94
CA TRP A 186 4.33 5.56 5.88
C TRP A 186 3.75 4.16 6.09
N GLN A 187 2.83 4.01 7.05
CA GLN A 187 2.12 2.75 7.28
C GLN A 187 1.29 2.34 6.06
N HIS A 188 0.66 3.30 5.37
CA HIS A 188 -0.05 3.03 4.13
C HIS A 188 0.93 2.62 3.02
N TRP A 189 1.93 3.45 2.73
CA TRP A 189 2.77 3.28 1.56
C TRP A 189 3.70 2.08 1.63
N VAL A 190 4.11 1.63 2.82
CA VAL A 190 4.89 0.39 2.95
C VAL A 190 4.13 -0.84 2.45
N LEU A 191 2.79 -0.83 2.50
CA LEU A 191 1.93 -1.89 1.98
C LEU A 191 1.65 -1.74 0.47
N TYR A 192 1.87 -0.55 -0.09
CA TYR A 192 1.54 -0.20 -1.48
C TYR A 192 2.75 0.33 -2.28
N LEU A 193 3.98 -0.07 -1.92
CA LEU A 193 5.25 0.43 -2.47
C LEU A 193 5.32 0.40 -4.01
N SER A 194 4.93 -0.70 -4.65
CA SER A 194 4.93 -0.85 -6.12
C SER A 194 4.24 0.30 -6.83
N THR A 195 3.15 0.77 -6.24
CA THR A 195 2.32 1.83 -6.81
C THR A 195 2.91 3.20 -6.51
N TYR A 196 3.62 3.38 -5.39
CA TYR A 196 4.03 4.68 -4.85
C TYR A 196 5.45 5.09 -5.23
N SER A 197 6.42 4.18 -5.19
CA SER A 197 7.83 4.55 -5.28
C SER A 197 8.23 5.15 -6.63
N ASN A 198 7.49 4.86 -7.71
CA ASN A 198 7.92 5.08 -9.08
C ASN A 198 7.17 6.17 -9.84
N VAL A 199 6.37 6.94 -9.14
CA VAL A 199 5.71 8.09 -9.75
C VAL A 199 6.46 9.38 -9.47
N ASN A 200 6.24 10.35 -10.33
CA ASN A 200 6.77 11.69 -10.13
C ASN A 200 6.24 12.30 -8.81
N ASN A 201 6.98 13.25 -8.25
CA ASN A 201 6.65 13.81 -6.93
C ASN A 201 5.29 14.51 -6.89
N HIS A 202 4.81 15.06 -8.01
CA HIS A 202 3.50 15.69 -8.07
C HIS A 202 2.39 14.65 -7.91
N VAL A 203 2.45 13.54 -8.65
CA VAL A 203 1.52 12.41 -8.51
C VAL A 203 1.61 11.75 -7.14
N LYS A 204 2.81 11.65 -6.54
CA LYS A 204 2.96 11.20 -5.14
C LYS A 204 2.18 12.10 -4.18
N GLY A 205 2.36 13.41 -4.30
CA GLY A 205 1.69 14.39 -3.46
C GLY A 205 0.16 14.36 -3.58
N MET A 206 -0.38 14.19 -4.80
CA MET A 206 -1.81 13.98 -5.01
C MET A 206 -2.32 12.74 -4.25
N ARG A 207 -1.58 11.63 -4.34
CA ARG A 207 -1.97 10.36 -3.70
C ARG A 207 -1.86 10.40 -2.19
N GLU A 208 -0.83 11.05 -1.64
CA GLU A 208 -0.73 11.29 -0.20
C GLU A 208 -1.94 12.08 0.31
N THR A 209 -2.31 13.14 -0.40
CA THR A 209 -3.49 13.96 -0.05
C THR A 209 -4.77 13.14 -0.10
N GLN A 210 -4.92 12.29 -1.12
CA GLN A 210 -6.06 11.38 -1.25
C GLN A 210 -6.15 10.37 -0.11
N VAL A 211 -5.04 9.72 0.27
CA VAL A 211 -5.01 8.73 1.36
C VAL A 211 -5.46 9.36 2.67
N ILE A 212 -4.90 10.51 3.03
CA ILE A 212 -5.30 11.23 4.25
C ILE A 212 -6.78 11.62 4.16
N LEU A 213 -7.20 12.30 3.09
CA LEU A 213 -8.58 12.73 2.92
C LEU A 213 -9.59 11.58 3.09
N GLU A 214 -9.30 10.42 2.49
CA GLU A 214 -10.15 9.23 2.62
C GLU A 214 -10.19 8.68 4.04
N GLY A 215 -9.05 8.68 4.76
CA GLY A 215 -8.96 8.30 6.17
C GLY A 215 -9.88 9.16 7.03
N TRP A 216 -9.79 10.48 6.87
CA TRP A 216 -10.62 11.46 7.58
C TRP A 216 -12.11 11.32 7.25
N VAL A 217 -12.50 11.20 5.98
CA VAL A 217 -13.91 11.04 5.58
C VAL A 217 -14.51 9.72 6.09
N LYS A 218 -13.73 8.63 6.12
CA LYS A 218 -14.18 7.36 6.70
C LYS A 218 -14.36 7.45 8.22
N ALA A 219 -13.44 8.10 8.91
CA ALA A 219 -13.53 8.29 10.36
C ALA A 219 -14.74 9.18 10.73
N GLU A 220 -15.00 10.23 9.96
CA GLU A 220 -16.22 11.06 10.08
C GLU A 220 -17.48 10.22 9.86
N THR A 221 -17.53 9.42 8.79
CA THR A 221 -18.71 8.59 8.46
C THR A 221 -18.99 7.53 9.52
N ARG A 222 -17.96 7.03 10.20
CA ARG A 222 -18.08 6.08 11.33
C ARG A 222 -18.37 6.77 12.67
N ASN A 223 -18.59 8.08 12.68
CA ASN A 223 -18.80 8.90 13.87
C ASN A 223 -17.65 8.81 14.91
N ILE A 224 -16.43 8.43 14.49
CA ILE A 224 -15.28 8.32 15.39
C ILE A 224 -14.97 9.68 16.00
N PHE A 225 -14.99 10.73 15.17
CA PHE A 225 -14.76 12.10 15.65
C PHE A 225 -15.88 12.62 16.53
N LYS A 226 -17.13 12.21 16.31
CA LYS A 226 -18.25 12.58 17.20
C LYS A 226 -18.08 11.96 18.58
N MET A 227 -17.69 10.69 18.64
CA MET A 227 -17.36 10.01 19.90
C MET A 227 -16.23 10.72 20.65
N ALA A 228 -15.20 11.19 19.93
CA ALA A 228 -14.11 11.99 20.52
C ALA A 228 -14.55 13.42 20.88
N SER A 229 -15.44 14.04 20.10
CA SER A 229 -15.95 15.40 20.35
C SER A 229 -16.75 15.50 21.63
N HIS A 230 -17.45 14.44 22.04
CA HIS A 230 -18.11 14.40 23.35
C HIS A 230 -17.11 14.56 24.52
N GLN A 231 -15.84 14.27 24.30
CA GLN A 231 -14.75 14.43 25.27
C GLN A 231 -13.94 15.73 25.04
N LEU A 232 -13.92 16.27 23.81
CA LEU A 232 -13.05 17.39 23.39
C LEU A 232 -13.79 18.70 23.02
N GLY A 233 -15.12 18.67 22.89
CA GLY A 233 -16.01 19.80 22.58
C GLY A 233 -16.16 20.16 21.09
N ASP A 234 -17.09 21.07 20.80
CA ASP A 234 -17.41 21.62 19.46
C ASP A 234 -16.20 22.15 18.65
N PRO A 235 -15.16 22.78 19.26
CA PRO A 235 -13.99 23.24 18.51
C PRO A 235 -13.24 22.12 17.77
N PHE A 236 -13.39 20.88 18.23
CA PHE A 236 -12.79 19.72 17.58
C PHE A 236 -13.54 19.34 16.28
N GLU A 237 -14.87 19.35 16.27
CA GLU A 237 -15.67 19.05 15.06
C GLU A 237 -15.40 20.09 13.95
N ASP A 238 -15.30 21.36 14.33
CA ASP A 238 -14.94 22.45 13.42
C ASP A 238 -13.54 22.25 12.80
N LEU A 239 -12.57 21.81 13.62
CA LEU A 239 -11.21 21.56 13.16
C LEU A 239 -11.14 20.39 12.17
N VAL A 240 -11.85 19.30 12.46
CA VAL A 240 -11.99 18.14 11.55
C VAL A 240 -12.60 18.59 10.22
N THR A 241 -13.71 19.33 10.27
CA THR A 241 -14.42 19.81 9.08
C THR A 241 -13.52 20.70 8.23
N LYS A 242 -12.82 21.66 8.85
CA LYS A 242 -11.86 22.53 8.16
C LYS A 242 -10.71 21.74 7.53
N ARG A 243 -10.19 20.72 8.22
CA ARG A 243 -9.12 19.87 7.67
C ARG A 243 -9.60 19.09 6.44
N ILE A 244 -10.78 18.48 6.50
CA ILE A 244 -11.38 17.77 5.36
C ILE A 244 -11.57 18.71 4.16
N LEU A 245 -12.14 19.90 4.38
CA LEU A 245 -12.35 20.89 3.31
C LEU A 245 -11.02 21.33 2.68
N SER A 246 -10.02 21.64 3.51
CA SER A 246 -8.69 22.01 3.03
C SER A 246 -8.03 20.91 2.19
N LEU A 247 -8.14 19.64 2.62
CA LEU A 247 -7.60 18.51 1.87
C LEU A 247 -8.32 18.30 0.52
N LYS A 248 -9.64 18.49 0.48
CA LYS A 248 -10.41 18.44 -0.78
C LYS A 248 -9.96 19.51 -1.75
N GLU A 249 -9.91 20.76 -1.29
CA GLU A 249 -9.49 21.91 -2.10
C GLU A 249 -8.08 21.70 -2.64
N ASN A 250 -7.13 21.28 -1.79
CA ASN A 250 -5.76 21.00 -2.19
C ASN A 250 -5.70 19.92 -3.27
N LEU A 251 -6.39 18.79 -3.09
CA LEU A 251 -6.37 17.70 -4.07
C LEU A 251 -7.05 18.10 -5.39
N ILE A 252 -8.17 18.83 -5.33
CA ILE A 252 -8.83 19.37 -6.54
C ILE A 252 -7.90 20.31 -7.30
N ASN A 253 -7.19 21.19 -6.59
CA ASN A 253 -6.23 22.12 -7.19
C ASN A 253 -5.07 21.38 -7.85
N ASP A 254 -4.50 20.36 -7.19
CA ASP A 254 -3.43 19.54 -7.77
C ASP A 254 -3.93 18.78 -9.02
N ILE A 255 -5.12 18.17 -8.95
CA ILE A 255 -5.73 17.48 -10.09
C ILE A 255 -5.91 18.46 -11.26
N ASN A 256 -6.49 19.63 -11.02
CA ASN A 256 -6.81 20.60 -12.06
C ASN A 256 -5.55 21.25 -12.68
N SER A 257 -4.47 21.39 -11.90
CA SER A 257 -3.19 21.93 -12.36
C SER A 257 -2.26 20.89 -12.98
N SER A 258 -2.56 19.59 -12.82
CA SER A 258 -1.76 18.50 -13.38
C SER A 258 -1.68 18.55 -14.91
N ASN A 259 -0.47 18.29 -15.43
CA ASN A 259 -0.28 18.12 -16.87
C ASN A 259 -0.93 16.78 -17.33
N ASN A 260 -1.04 16.58 -18.64
CA ASN A 260 -1.71 15.39 -19.18
C ASN A 260 -1.03 14.07 -18.77
N SER A 261 0.31 14.04 -18.70
CA SER A 261 1.07 12.85 -18.28
C SER A 261 0.76 12.49 -16.83
N ASP A 262 0.84 13.47 -15.93
CA ASP A 262 0.52 13.31 -14.51
C ASP A 262 -0.93 12.85 -14.32
N THR A 263 -1.87 13.41 -15.09
CA THR A 263 -3.27 13.01 -15.06
C THR A 263 -3.42 11.53 -15.43
N TYR A 264 -2.79 11.08 -16.51
CA TYR A 264 -2.87 9.67 -16.93
C TYR A 264 -2.23 8.74 -15.88
N GLU A 265 -1.03 9.07 -15.41
CA GLU A 265 -0.32 8.28 -14.40
C GLU A 265 -1.13 8.19 -13.09
N PHE A 266 -1.71 9.30 -12.64
CA PHE A 266 -2.56 9.33 -11.45
C PHE A 266 -3.80 8.47 -11.59
N VAL A 267 -4.46 8.49 -12.76
CA VAL A 267 -5.68 7.69 -13.04
C VAL A 267 -5.37 6.20 -13.14
N GLU A 268 -4.31 5.83 -13.87
CA GLU A 268 -3.90 4.43 -14.05
C GLU A 268 -3.72 3.73 -12.69
N LEU A 269 -3.09 4.42 -11.75
CA LEU A 269 -2.79 3.89 -10.42
C LEU A 269 -3.99 3.80 -9.49
N GLN A 270 -5.12 4.47 -9.79
CA GLN A 270 -6.31 4.37 -8.94
C GLN A 270 -6.86 2.95 -8.89
N SER A 271 -6.75 2.20 -9.99
CA SER A 271 -7.18 0.80 -10.08
C SER A 271 -6.42 -0.13 -9.12
N THR A 272 -5.17 0.22 -8.81
CA THR A 272 -4.28 -0.56 -7.94
C THR A 272 -4.47 -0.25 -6.46
N LEU A 273 -5.13 0.88 -6.16
CA LEU A 273 -5.41 1.30 -4.80
C LEU A 273 -6.74 0.72 -4.36
N ARG A 274 -6.74 -0.02 -3.23
CA ARG A 274 -7.97 -0.51 -2.59
C ARG A 274 -9.00 0.60 -2.44
N THR A 275 -8.53 1.82 -2.18
CA THR A 275 -9.38 2.97 -1.92
C THR A 275 -9.43 3.99 -3.05
N GLY A 276 -8.75 3.72 -4.18
CA GLY A 276 -8.68 4.63 -5.33
C GLY A 276 -10.01 5.13 -5.89
N LEU A 277 -9.96 6.30 -6.52
CA LEU A 277 -11.02 6.91 -7.33
C LEU A 277 -11.05 6.22 -8.71
N ILE A 278 -11.73 5.07 -8.78
CA ILE A 278 -11.75 4.23 -9.97
C ILE A 278 -12.65 4.89 -11.02
N LEU A 279 -12.10 5.05 -12.22
CA LEU A 279 -12.83 5.49 -13.40
C LEU A 279 -13.01 4.31 -14.35
N THR A 280 -14.25 4.09 -14.77
CA THR A 280 -14.68 2.87 -15.48
C THR A 280 -14.80 3.04 -16.99
N ASP A 281 -14.78 4.27 -17.51
CA ASP A 281 -14.77 4.58 -18.96
C ASP A 281 -13.46 5.26 -19.41
N SER A 282 -12.35 4.87 -18.78
CA SER A 282 -11.03 5.50 -18.97
C SER A 282 -10.59 5.56 -20.43
N PHE A 283 -10.84 4.51 -21.21
CA PHE A 283 -10.44 4.44 -22.63
C PHE A 283 -11.05 5.53 -23.52
N ARG A 284 -12.12 6.20 -23.09
CA ARG A 284 -12.80 7.25 -23.87
C ARG A 284 -12.61 8.65 -23.29
N PHE A 285 -11.88 8.79 -22.20
CA PHE A 285 -11.72 10.06 -21.50
C PHE A 285 -10.46 10.79 -21.94
N THR A 286 -10.60 12.09 -22.14
CA THR A 286 -9.45 12.99 -22.30
C THR A 286 -8.87 13.33 -20.92
N PRO A 287 -7.63 13.85 -20.82
CA PRO A 287 -7.09 14.37 -19.56
C PRO A 287 -8.01 15.40 -18.88
N VAL A 288 -8.65 16.26 -19.68
CA VAL A 288 -9.64 17.22 -19.16
C VAL A 288 -10.83 16.50 -18.53
N SER A 289 -11.34 15.46 -19.19
CA SER A 289 -12.45 14.64 -18.67
C SER A 289 -12.07 13.94 -17.36
N TYR A 290 -10.85 13.40 -17.26
CA TYR A 290 -10.35 12.83 -16.01
C TYR A 290 -10.31 13.84 -14.88
N ARG A 291 -9.71 15.01 -15.12
CA ARG A 291 -9.64 16.07 -14.10
C ARG A 291 -11.02 16.49 -13.64
N THR A 292 -11.98 16.64 -14.55
CA THR A 292 -13.37 17.00 -14.21
C THR A 292 -14.02 15.93 -13.31
N VAL A 293 -13.94 14.66 -13.70
CA VAL A 293 -14.61 13.57 -12.95
C VAL A 293 -13.93 13.33 -11.60
N MET A 294 -12.60 13.34 -11.55
CA MET A 294 -11.85 13.15 -10.31
C MET A 294 -12.09 14.29 -9.32
N SER A 295 -12.03 15.55 -9.78
CA SER A 295 -12.33 16.71 -8.95
C SER A 295 -13.76 16.66 -8.41
N PHE A 296 -14.73 16.22 -9.22
CA PHE A 296 -16.10 15.98 -8.76
C PHE A 296 -16.16 14.91 -7.67
N TRP A 297 -15.46 13.78 -7.84
CA TRP A 297 -15.44 12.72 -6.83
C TRP A 297 -14.73 13.12 -5.55
N VAL A 298 -13.67 13.93 -5.62
CA VAL A 298 -13.03 14.49 -4.42
C VAL A 298 -14.00 15.40 -3.67
N GLN A 299 -14.73 16.26 -4.38
CA GLN A 299 -15.74 17.13 -3.78
C GLN A 299 -16.82 16.32 -3.04
N HIS A 300 -17.30 15.25 -3.69
CA HIS A 300 -18.36 14.38 -3.19
C HIS A 300 -17.85 13.04 -2.62
N LEU A 301 -16.65 13.04 -2.02
CA LEU A 301 -15.94 11.79 -1.65
C LEU A 301 -16.76 10.88 -0.73
N ARG A 302 -17.51 11.44 0.21
CA ARG A 302 -18.39 10.67 1.09
C ARG A 302 -19.45 9.88 0.32
N PHE A 303 -20.05 10.50 -0.69
CA PHE A 303 -21.03 9.84 -1.55
C PHE A 303 -20.36 8.78 -2.44
N TYR A 304 -19.20 9.10 -3.01
CA TYR A 304 -18.40 8.15 -3.79
C TYR A 304 -18.04 6.89 -2.98
N LEU A 305 -17.51 7.05 -1.76
CA LEU A 305 -17.17 5.93 -0.89
C LEU A 305 -18.40 5.11 -0.51
N GLY A 306 -19.55 5.76 -0.30
CA GLY A 306 -20.83 5.07 -0.08
C GLY A 306 -21.25 4.18 -1.25
N ILE A 307 -21.00 4.62 -2.50
CA ILE A 307 -21.22 3.81 -3.69
C ILE A 307 -20.20 2.67 -3.76
N LYS A 308 -18.91 2.97 -3.58
CA LYS A 308 -17.83 1.97 -3.69
C LYS A 308 -17.95 0.82 -2.68
N HIS A 309 -18.53 1.07 -1.52
CA HIS A 309 -18.77 0.08 -0.48
C HIS A 309 -20.05 -0.77 -0.69
N SER A 310 -20.83 -0.51 -1.75
CA SER A 310 -21.92 -1.42 -2.13
C SER A 310 -21.38 -2.73 -2.73
N ILE A 311 -22.19 -3.79 -2.69
CA ILE A 311 -21.81 -5.21 -2.79
C ILE A 311 -21.10 -5.60 -4.10
N ASP A 312 -21.08 -4.75 -5.15
CA ASP A 312 -20.46 -5.05 -6.45
C ASP A 312 -19.44 -3.99 -6.93
N PRO A 313 -18.22 -3.94 -6.37
CA PRO A 313 -17.25 -2.88 -6.66
C PRO A 313 -16.75 -2.80 -8.11
N GLY A 314 -17.09 -3.77 -8.98
CA GLY A 314 -16.51 -3.90 -10.33
C GLY A 314 -17.25 -3.21 -11.48
N LEU A 315 -18.52 -2.80 -11.33
CA LEU A 315 -19.38 -2.56 -12.51
C LEU A 315 -20.24 -1.27 -12.47
N HIS A 316 -20.01 -0.40 -11.49
CA HIS A 316 -21.03 0.53 -11.02
C HIS A 316 -20.86 2.02 -11.41
N HIS A 317 -19.69 2.47 -11.90
CA HIS A 317 -19.43 3.92 -11.98
C HIS A 317 -19.70 4.58 -13.35
N HIS A 318 -19.75 3.80 -14.43
CA HIS A 318 -19.78 4.31 -15.81
C HIS A 318 -20.91 5.31 -16.12
N PRO A 319 -22.15 5.12 -15.63
CA PRO A 319 -23.24 6.07 -15.89
C PRO A 319 -23.01 7.42 -15.19
N LEU A 320 -22.50 7.40 -13.95
CA LEU A 320 -22.29 8.61 -13.16
C LEU A 320 -21.18 9.47 -13.73
N GLU A 321 -20.07 8.86 -14.18
CA GLU A 321 -18.97 9.59 -14.81
C GLU A 321 -19.43 10.35 -16.06
N ARG A 322 -20.31 9.73 -16.87
CA ARG A 322 -20.92 10.40 -18.04
C ARG A 322 -21.90 11.49 -17.64
N LEU A 323 -22.69 11.30 -16.59
CA LEU A 323 -23.57 12.35 -16.06
C LEU A 323 -22.77 13.56 -15.53
N ILE A 324 -21.65 13.32 -14.84
CA ILE A 324 -20.73 14.38 -14.38
C ILE A 324 -20.24 15.21 -15.58
N LEU A 325 -19.76 14.55 -16.63
CA LEU A 325 -19.23 15.21 -17.81
C LEU A 325 -20.29 15.99 -18.60
N LEU A 326 -21.54 15.54 -18.58
CA LEU A 326 -22.63 16.21 -19.28
C LEU A 326 -23.15 17.43 -18.52
N ASN A 327 -23.29 17.32 -17.19
CA ASN A 327 -23.78 18.43 -16.36
C ASN A 327 -23.43 18.22 -14.87
N SER A 328 -22.20 18.56 -14.48
CA SER A 328 -21.71 18.42 -13.11
C SER A 328 -22.55 19.18 -12.09
N LYS A 329 -22.96 20.42 -12.39
CA LYS A 329 -23.81 21.24 -11.51
C LYS A 329 -25.16 20.60 -11.24
N HIS A 330 -25.80 20.04 -12.27
CA HIS A 330 -27.05 19.33 -12.09
C HIS A 330 -26.85 18.08 -11.23
N LEU A 331 -25.78 17.32 -11.46
CA LEU A 331 -25.50 16.13 -10.66
C LEU A 331 -25.22 16.46 -9.18
N GLU A 332 -24.46 17.52 -8.91
CA GLU A 332 -24.23 18.04 -7.55
C GLU A 332 -25.55 18.39 -6.85
N ASN A 333 -26.44 19.11 -7.54
CA ASN A 333 -27.77 19.42 -7.03
C ASN A 333 -28.57 18.14 -6.73
N MET A 334 -28.51 17.14 -7.61
CA MET A 334 -29.20 15.86 -7.42
C MET A 334 -28.66 15.08 -6.22
N ILE A 335 -27.33 15.05 -6.02
CA ILE A 335 -26.72 14.43 -4.83
C ILE A 335 -27.20 15.15 -3.55
N HIS A 336 -27.22 16.49 -3.55
CA HIS A 336 -27.68 17.25 -2.40
C HIS A 336 -29.16 17.03 -2.07
N GLN A 337 -30.02 16.97 -3.09
CA GLN A 337 -31.43 16.65 -2.89
C GLN A 337 -31.63 15.22 -2.40
N PHE A 338 -30.92 14.26 -3.00
CA PHE A 338 -30.97 12.86 -2.59
C PHE A 338 -30.54 12.67 -1.13
N GLN A 339 -29.48 13.33 -0.68
CA GLN A 339 -29.00 13.27 0.71
C GLN A 339 -30.00 13.84 1.73
N LYS A 340 -30.86 14.76 1.31
CA LYS A 340 -31.93 15.35 2.13
C LYS A 340 -33.24 14.56 2.04
N SER A 341 -33.32 13.58 1.15
CA SER A 341 -34.55 12.86 0.88
C SER A 341 -34.85 11.81 1.97
N PRO A 342 -36.06 11.80 2.56
CA PRO A 342 -36.45 10.83 3.58
C PRO A 342 -36.52 9.38 3.07
N THR A 343 -36.53 9.16 1.76
CA THR A 343 -36.52 7.82 1.12
C THR A 343 -35.25 7.00 1.35
N LEU A 344 -34.25 7.55 2.04
CA LEU A 344 -32.98 6.87 2.36
C LEU A 344 -33.10 5.68 3.33
N GLN A 345 -34.22 5.50 4.05
CA GLN A 345 -34.26 4.58 5.20
C GLN A 345 -34.87 3.19 4.94
N ASN A 346 -35.61 2.96 3.83
CA ASN A 346 -36.50 1.78 3.72
C ASN A 346 -36.29 0.85 2.51
N SER A 347 -35.15 0.90 1.81
CA SER A 347 -34.91 0.05 0.63
C SER A 347 -33.69 -0.86 0.80
N GLN A 348 -33.84 -2.14 0.44
CA GLN A 348 -32.75 -3.12 0.36
C GLN A 348 -31.78 -2.86 -0.82
N ASN A 349 -32.12 -1.92 -1.72
CA ASN A 349 -31.27 -1.58 -2.86
C ASN A 349 -30.00 -0.84 -2.40
N ASP A 350 -28.89 -1.09 -3.10
CA ASP A 350 -27.65 -0.37 -2.89
C ASP A 350 -27.77 1.14 -3.17
N LEU A 351 -26.83 1.92 -2.64
CA LEU A 351 -26.85 3.39 -2.71
C LEU A 351 -26.93 3.92 -4.14
N LEU A 352 -26.22 3.29 -5.08
CA LEU A 352 -26.18 3.72 -6.48
C LEU A 352 -27.53 3.49 -7.16
N THR A 353 -28.11 2.29 -7.00
CA THR A 353 -29.44 1.97 -7.55
C THR A 353 -30.47 3.00 -7.07
N ARG A 354 -30.51 3.26 -5.76
CA ARG A 354 -31.45 4.24 -5.18
C ARG A 354 -31.21 5.66 -5.70
N PHE A 355 -29.95 6.05 -5.88
CA PHE A 355 -29.63 7.35 -6.43
C PHE A 355 -30.06 7.49 -7.89
N LEU A 356 -29.86 6.47 -8.72
CA LEU A 356 -30.26 6.50 -10.12
C LEU A 356 -31.79 6.46 -10.29
N GLU A 357 -32.50 5.71 -9.45
CA GLU A 357 -33.97 5.73 -9.38
C GLU A 357 -34.46 7.14 -9.03
N PHE A 358 -33.93 7.71 -7.94
CA PHE A 358 -34.21 9.09 -7.56
C PHE A 358 -33.91 10.08 -8.68
N PHE A 359 -32.77 9.93 -9.36
CA PHE A 359 -32.36 10.80 -10.46
C PHE A 359 -33.35 10.73 -11.63
N LEU A 360 -33.93 9.56 -11.91
CA LEU A 360 -34.92 9.40 -12.99
C LEU A 360 -36.30 9.95 -12.63
N ASP A 361 -36.64 9.95 -11.34
CA ASP A 361 -37.92 10.48 -10.83
C ASP A 361 -37.96 12.02 -10.82
N GLN A 362 -36.82 12.69 -10.99
CA GLN A 362 -36.77 14.14 -11.09
C GLN A 362 -37.05 14.64 -12.51
N PRO A 363 -37.20 15.96 -12.71
CA PRO A 363 -37.14 16.56 -14.05
C PRO A 363 -35.68 16.67 -14.53
N GLN A 364 -35.34 15.95 -15.61
CA GLN A 364 -34.04 16.02 -16.28
C GLN A 364 -34.19 16.09 -17.80
N GLY A 365 -33.14 16.57 -18.47
CA GLY A 365 -33.05 16.49 -19.92
C GLY A 365 -33.04 15.04 -20.41
N ILE A 366 -33.67 14.78 -21.56
CA ILE A 366 -33.81 13.44 -22.17
C ILE A 366 -32.47 12.68 -22.22
N ARG A 367 -31.38 13.39 -22.57
CA ARG A 367 -30.04 12.79 -22.66
C ARG A 367 -29.52 12.29 -21.31
N LEU A 368 -29.73 13.05 -20.23
CA LEU A 368 -29.31 12.66 -18.88
C LEU A 368 -30.13 11.46 -18.39
N GLY A 369 -31.45 11.49 -18.61
CA GLY A 369 -32.35 10.39 -18.29
C GLY A 369 -31.94 9.08 -18.97
N LYS A 370 -31.54 9.12 -20.26
CA LYS A 370 -31.04 7.94 -20.97
C LYS A 370 -29.79 7.33 -20.33
N PHE A 371 -28.83 8.13 -19.89
CA PHE A 371 -27.61 7.62 -19.23
C PHE A 371 -27.92 7.01 -17.87
N ALA A 372 -28.77 7.65 -17.07
CA ALA A 372 -29.18 7.12 -15.77
C ALA A 372 -29.96 5.80 -15.91
N LEU A 373 -30.91 5.73 -16.86
CA LEU A 373 -31.68 4.52 -17.17
C LEU A 373 -30.78 3.37 -17.62
N HIS A 374 -29.85 3.64 -18.54
CA HIS A 374 -28.90 2.63 -18.99
C HIS A 374 -28.02 2.11 -17.83
N GLY A 375 -27.68 2.97 -16.87
CA GLY A 375 -27.00 2.58 -15.65
C GLY A 375 -27.79 1.60 -14.80
N LEU A 376 -29.07 1.88 -14.56
CA LEU A 376 -29.97 0.97 -13.83
C LEU A 376 -30.15 -0.36 -14.55
N GLU A 377 -30.35 -0.34 -15.87
CA GLU A 377 -30.49 -1.56 -16.67
C GLU A 377 -29.25 -2.46 -16.55
N ARG A 378 -28.04 -1.87 -16.62
CA ARG A 378 -26.80 -2.61 -16.41
C ARG A 378 -26.72 -3.25 -15.03
N ILE A 379 -27.05 -2.50 -13.97
CA ILE A 379 -27.06 -3.05 -12.60
C ILE A 379 -28.04 -4.21 -12.49
N LYS A 380 -29.24 -4.10 -13.07
CA LYS A 380 -30.26 -5.18 -13.08
C LYS A 380 -29.76 -6.42 -13.81
N ILE A 381 -29.15 -6.27 -14.98
CA ILE A 381 -28.58 -7.41 -15.74
C ILE A 381 -27.54 -8.14 -14.90
N LEU A 382 -26.64 -7.41 -14.24
CA LEU A 382 -25.55 -8.00 -13.46
C LEU A 382 -26.05 -8.73 -12.23
N LYS A 383 -27.01 -8.15 -11.50
CA LYS A 383 -27.69 -8.84 -10.38
C LYS A 383 -28.45 -10.08 -10.84
N GLY A 384 -29.03 -10.04 -12.04
CA GLY A 384 -29.70 -11.19 -12.66
C GLY A 384 -28.77 -12.32 -13.11
N LEU A 385 -27.46 -12.06 -13.28
CA LEU A 385 -26.45 -13.07 -13.60
C LEU A 385 -25.84 -13.74 -12.36
N GLN A 386 -26.11 -13.22 -11.16
CA GLN A 386 -25.61 -13.73 -9.89
C GLN A 386 -26.62 -14.65 -9.17
N ASN A 387 -27.87 -14.69 -9.64
CA ASN A 387 -28.93 -15.62 -9.23
C ASN A 387 -29.09 -16.71 -10.29
#